data_AF-A0A178B8C4-F1
#
_entry.id   AF-A0A178B8C4-F1
#
_cell.length_a   1.000
_cell.length_b   1.000
_cell.length_c   1.000
_cell.angle_alpha   90.00
_cell.angle_beta   90.00
_cell.angle_gamma   90.00
#
_symmetry.space_group_name_H-M   'P 1'
#
loop_
_entity.id
_entity.type
_entity.pdbx_description
1 polymer ?
#
loop_
_entity_poly.entity_id
_entity_poly.type
_entity_poly.pdbx_seq_one_letter_code
_entity_poly.pdbx_strand_id
1 'polypeptide(L)'
;MASPQQLQMGPLQSTLEVVAFVAFTGMAWFNAVELLITIFISFKRWSGRYFYCLIVTSTGVLVYQVFVFAQTFAGHLNAHAVTACIDVGWSAMVTGQALVLWSRLHLVCRSQWKLKAVLFMICFNGVALHIPQTAFSLSAIKNNQLDPHFKPFDITEKIAISVFTAQELIISSVYLWESARILRISEIVQKKSSRRRIQQLFLANIVIIAMDVITLTLEFSALWGVWCSFKGFGYSVKLKVEFAILNQLRDSVKSSTGGGSSGAYGYGRSGDNDISLEGRSNGKSSKASKPPGFTLERHTWQELQDPEAIKKTTEIEVSTANVESQRMKREGRSDPPSETSSEIEFAIKGGYSRG
;
A
#
# COMPACT_ATOMS: atom_id res chain seq x y z
N MET A 1 -54.87 9.47 22.04
CA MET A 1 -53.64 9.48 21.23
C MET A 1 -52.53 8.92 22.09
N ALA A 2 -52.16 7.66 21.87
CA ALA A 2 -51.02 7.07 22.55
C ALA A 2 -49.76 7.81 22.07
N SER A 3 -49.04 8.43 22.99
CA SER A 3 -47.68 8.90 22.75
C SER A 3 -46.87 7.75 22.15
N PRO A 4 -46.15 7.93 21.03
CA PRO A 4 -45.32 6.87 20.48
C PRO A 4 -44.35 6.45 21.58
N GLN A 5 -44.42 5.18 21.99
CA GLN A 5 -43.47 4.59 22.92
C GLN A 5 -42.08 4.80 22.32
N GLN A 6 -41.31 5.74 22.87
CA GLN A 6 -39.90 5.85 22.57
C GLN A 6 -39.26 4.52 23.00
N LEU A 7 -38.87 3.71 22.02
CA LEU A 7 -38.12 2.47 22.22
C LEU A 7 -36.75 2.85 22.79
N GLN A 8 -36.68 2.98 24.11
CA GLN A 8 -35.44 3.29 24.82
C GLN A 8 -34.63 1.99 24.96
N MET A 9 -33.99 1.56 23.87
CA MET A 9 -33.10 0.40 23.83
C MET A 9 -31.65 0.84 24.05
N GLY A 10 -31.29 1.08 25.31
CA GLY A 10 -29.95 1.52 25.69
C GLY A 10 -29.60 2.91 25.14
N PRO A 11 -28.43 3.08 24.48
CA PRO A 11 -27.97 4.39 23.98
C PRO A 11 -28.69 4.87 22.71
N LEU A 12 -29.64 4.10 22.17
CA LEU A 12 -30.38 4.41 20.94
C LEU A 12 -31.72 5.05 21.32
N GLN A 13 -31.91 6.32 20.94
CA GLN A 13 -33.04 7.14 21.38
C GLN A 13 -34.18 7.20 20.37
N SER A 14 -33.92 6.81 19.11
CA SER A 14 -34.90 6.85 18.03
C SER A 14 -34.90 5.58 17.18
N THR A 15 -36.03 5.27 16.53
CA THR A 15 -36.13 4.15 15.58
C THR A 15 -35.10 4.26 14.46
N LEU A 16 -34.78 5.50 14.04
CA LEU A 16 -33.77 5.76 13.02
C LEU A 16 -32.38 5.32 13.49
N GLU A 17 -32.00 5.66 14.73
CA GLU A 17 -30.72 5.25 15.31
C GLU A 17 -30.62 3.73 15.44
N VAL A 18 -31.71 3.06 15.84
CA VAL A 18 -31.75 1.59 15.93
C VAL A 18 -31.56 0.95 14.55
N VAL A 19 -32.27 1.43 13.54
CA VAL A 19 -32.15 0.92 12.17
C VAL A 19 -30.74 1.16 11.62
N ALA A 20 -30.17 2.36 11.84
CA ALA A 20 -28.81 2.68 11.44
C ALA A 20 -27.79 1.78 12.14
N PHE A 21 -27.93 1.58 13.46
CA PHE A 21 -27.06 0.72 14.26
C PHE A 21 -27.03 -0.72 13.73
N VAL A 22 -28.21 -1.31 13.51
CA VAL A 22 -28.34 -2.70 13.03
C VAL A 22 -27.80 -2.82 11.60
N ALA A 23 -28.08 -1.84 10.73
CA ALA A 23 -27.58 -1.82 9.37
C ALA A 23 -26.04 -1.74 9.31
N PHE A 24 -25.42 -0.82 10.06
CA PHE A 24 -23.96 -0.71 10.12
C PHE A 24 -23.31 -1.95 10.73
N THR A 25 -23.90 -2.51 11.79
CA THR A 25 -23.44 -3.76 12.41
C THR A 25 -23.45 -4.90 11.38
N GLY A 26 -24.57 -5.10 10.68
CA GLY A 26 -24.70 -6.15 9.67
C GLY A 26 -23.71 -5.98 8.52
N MET A 27 -23.54 -4.75 8.01
CA MET A 27 -22.56 -4.46 6.96
C MET A 27 -21.12 -4.71 7.43
N ALA A 28 -20.79 -4.34 8.68
CA ALA A 28 -19.46 -4.57 9.25
C ALA A 28 -19.13 -6.07 9.33
N TRP A 29 -20.05 -6.89 9.84
CA TRP A 29 -19.88 -8.34 9.88
C TRP A 29 -19.74 -8.95 8.49
N PHE A 30 -20.63 -8.59 7.57
CA PHE A 30 -20.57 -9.09 6.19
C PHE A 30 -19.21 -8.76 5.55
N ASN A 31 -18.80 -7.49 5.62
CA ASN A 31 -17.53 -7.04 5.05
C ASN A 31 -16.32 -7.73 5.67
N ALA A 32 -16.30 -7.90 7.00
CA ALA A 32 -15.18 -8.52 7.69
C ALA A 32 -15.08 -10.02 7.42
N VAL A 33 -16.21 -10.75 7.38
CA VAL A 33 -16.25 -12.17 7.02
C VAL A 33 -15.84 -12.38 5.56
N GLU A 34 -16.42 -11.61 4.64
CA GLU A 34 -16.07 -11.66 3.22
C GLU A 34 -14.57 -11.39 3.02
N LEU A 35 -14.03 -10.38 3.71
CA LEU A 35 -12.61 -10.06 3.64
C LEU A 35 -11.74 -11.19 4.19
N LEU A 36 -12.08 -11.78 5.34
CA LEU A 36 -11.34 -12.93 5.90
C LEU A 36 -11.32 -14.10 4.92
N ILE A 37 -12.48 -14.48 4.36
CA ILE A 37 -12.59 -15.54 3.36
C ILE A 37 -11.70 -15.20 2.15
N THR A 38 -11.80 -13.97 1.65
CA THR A 38 -11.03 -13.51 0.50
C THR A 38 -9.53 -13.53 0.77
N ILE A 39 -9.09 -13.17 1.98
CA ILE A 39 -7.69 -13.26 2.42
C ILE A 39 -7.22 -14.72 2.35
N PHE A 40 -7.95 -15.65 2.97
CA PHE A 40 -7.54 -17.07 2.99
C PHE A 40 -7.53 -17.70 1.59
N ILE A 41 -8.44 -17.29 0.70
CA ILE A 41 -8.46 -17.76 -0.70
C ILE A 41 -7.32 -17.12 -1.52
N SER A 42 -7.02 -15.85 -1.29
CA SER A 42 -6.04 -15.11 -2.10
C SER A 42 -4.60 -15.43 -1.73
N PHE A 43 -4.29 -15.59 -0.43
CA PHE A 43 -2.93 -15.82 0.03
C PHE A 43 -2.54 -17.32 -0.01
N LYS A 44 -1.67 -17.69 -0.94
CA LYS A 44 -1.04 -19.03 -0.99
C LYS A 44 -0.06 -19.30 0.16
N ARG A 45 0.57 -18.26 0.74
CA ARG A 45 1.56 -18.38 1.83
C ARG A 45 1.20 -17.48 3.01
N TRP A 46 0.93 -18.07 4.17
CA TRP A 46 0.39 -17.41 5.36
C TRP A 46 1.46 -16.82 6.31
N SER A 47 2.57 -16.29 5.78
CA SER A 47 3.73 -15.90 6.61
C SER A 47 4.13 -14.43 6.52
N GLY A 48 3.38 -13.59 5.81
CA GLY A 48 3.71 -12.17 5.62
C GLY A 48 3.22 -11.28 6.77
N ARG A 49 3.99 -10.25 7.15
CA ARG A 49 3.55 -9.24 8.14
C ARG A 49 2.20 -8.62 7.78
N TYR A 50 2.01 -8.31 6.51
CA TYR A 50 0.75 -7.81 5.97
C TYR A 50 -0.43 -8.77 6.21
N PHE A 51 -0.22 -10.07 5.98
CA PHE A 51 -1.22 -11.10 6.18
C PHE A 51 -1.66 -11.18 7.64
N TYR A 52 -0.70 -11.22 8.58
CA TYR A 52 -1.02 -11.22 10.01
C TYR A 52 -1.75 -9.94 10.43
N CYS A 53 -1.31 -8.77 9.97
CA CYS A 53 -2.00 -7.52 10.28
C CYS A 53 -3.44 -7.53 9.75
N LEU A 54 -3.67 -7.98 8.52
CA LEU A 54 -5.02 -8.08 7.94
C LEU A 54 -5.92 -9.03 8.73
N ILE A 55 -5.44 -10.21 9.11
CA ILE A 55 -6.25 -11.16 9.90
C ILE A 55 -6.57 -10.58 11.26
N VAL A 56 -5.56 -10.12 12.01
CA VAL A 56 -5.75 -9.56 13.36
C VAL A 56 -6.74 -8.39 13.31
N THR A 57 -6.60 -7.51 12.32
CA THR A 57 -7.51 -6.35 12.20
C THR A 57 -8.93 -6.78 11.83
N SER A 58 -9.09 -7.68 10.86
CA SER A 58 -10.41 -8.13 10.40
C SER A 58 -11.15 -8.92 11.50
N THR A 59 -10.44 -9.76 12.24
CA THR A 59 -10.98 -10.44 13.43
C THR A 59 -11.28 -9.42 14.54
N GLY A 60 -10.44 -8.40 14.73
CA GLY A 60 -10.68 -7.28 15.65
C GLY A 60 -12.00 -6.56 15.36
N VAL A 61 -12.29 -6.27 14.08
CA VAL A 61 -13.58 -5.69 13.63
C VAL A 61 -14.75 -6.59 14.05
N LEU A 62 -14.65 -7.91 13.82
CA LEU A 62 -15.71 -8.86 14.20
C LEU A 62 -15.93 -8.88 15.71
N VAL A 63 -14.86 -9.04 16.49
CA VAL A 63 -14.93 -9.06 17.95
C VAL A 63 -15.54 -7.76 18.46
N TYR A 64 -15.00 -6.61 18.05
CA TYR A 64 -15.53 -5.29 18.41
C TYR A 64 -17.04 -5.20 18.12
N GLN A 65 -17.46 -5.52 16.90
CA GLN A 65 -18.85 -5.35 16.50
C GLN A 65 -19.80 -6.33 17.19
N VAL A 66 -19.36 -7.57 17.45
CA VAL A 66 -20.15 -8.57 18.20
C VAL A 66 -20.39 -8.11 19.62
N PHE A 67 -19.37 -7.63 20.32
CA PHE A 67 -19.52 -7.22 21.70
C PHE A 67 -20.19 -5.86 21.85
N VAL A 68 -20.03 -4.93 20.89
CA VAL A 68 -20.85 -3.71 20.81
C VAL A 68 -22.33 -4.05 20.62
N PHE A 69 -22.66 -5.01 19.75
CA PHE A 69 -24.04 -5.48 19.60
C PHE A 69 -24.58 -6.11 20.89
N ALA A 70 -23.77 -6.94 21.56
CA ALA A 70 -24.11 -7.54 22.84
C ALA A 70 -24.31 -6.49 23.96
N GLN A 71 -23.47 -5.45 24.01
CA GLN A 71 -23.62 -4.35 24.97
C GLN A 71 -24.95 -3.62 24.80
N THR A 72 -25.46 -3.50 23.57
CA THR A 72 -26.71 -2.81 23.27
C THR A 72 -27.95 -3.69 23.51
N PHE A 73 -27.92 -4.97 23.12
CA PHE A 73 -29.12 -5.84 23.11
C PHE A 73 -29.10 -6.98 24.14
N ALA A 74 -27.96 -7.30 24.75
CA ALA A 74 -27.79 -8.42 25.67
C ALA A 74 -27.37 -7.95 27.08
N GLY A 75 -28.15 -7.04 27.67
CA GLY A 75 -27.86 -6.44 29.00
C GLY A 75 -27.83 -7.40 30.20
N HIS A 76 -28.17 -8.69 30.00
CA HIS A 76 -28.06 -9.73 31.03
C HIS A 76 -26.63 -10.29 31.15
N LEU A 77 -25.75 -10.03 30.18
CA LEU A 77 -24.35 -10.46 30.22
C LEU A 77 -23.54 -9.62 31.21
N ASN A 78 -22.41 -10.15 31.67
CA ASN A 78 -21.49 -9.42 32.54
C ASN A 78 -20.85 -8.26 31.75
N ALA A 79 -21.19 -7.02 32.12
CA ALA A 79 -20.76 -5.81 31.44
C ALA A 79 -19.24 -5.61 31.47
N HIS A 80 -18.54 -6.06 32.51
CA HIS A 80 -17.07 -6.01 32.57
C HIS A 80 -16.45 -6.91 31.51
N ALA A 81 -16.98 -8.13 31.35
CA ALA A 81 -16.49 -9.06 30.34
C ALA A 81 -16.80 -8.55 28.92
N VAL A 82 -18.02 -8.06 28.69
CA VAL A 82 -18.42 -7.49 27.40
C VAL A 82 -17.55 -6.29 27.04
N THR A 83 -17.40 -5.33 27.96
CA THR A 83 -16.58 -4.13 27.74
C THR A 83 -15.11 -4.48 27.51
N ALA A 84 -14.53 -5.40 28.28
CA ALA A 84 -13.16 -5.86 28.05
C ALA A 84 -12.98 -6.47 26.66
N CYS A 85 -13.96 -7.25 26.17
CA CYS A 85 -13.91 -7.78 24.81
C CYS A 85 -14.07 -6.71 23.73
N ILE A 86 -14.88 -5.66 23.96
CA ILE A 86 -14.95 -4.48 23.10
C ILE A 86 -13.58 -3.82 23.01
N ASP A 87 -12.92 -3.58 24.14
CA ASP A 87 -11.62 -2.90 24.19
C ASP A 87 -10.52 -3.70 23.49
N VAL A 88 -10.51 -5.03 23.66
CA VAL A 88 -9.58 -5.92 22.94
C VAL A 88 -9.85 -5.88 21.43
N GLY A 89 -11.11 -5.99 21.02
CA GLY A 89 -11.50 -5.91 19.60
C GLY A 89 -11.13 -4.56 18.99
N TRP A 90 -11.41 -3.47 19.70
CA TRP A 90 -11.08 -2.11 19.30
C TRP A 90 -9.56 -1.91 19.19
N SER A 91 -8.79 -2.39 20.16
CA SER A 91 -7.33 -2.29 20.14
C SER A 91 -6.73 -3.00 18.93
N ALA A 92 -7.17 -4.25 18.68
CA ALA A 92 -6.75 -5.03 17.54
C ALA A 92 -7.16 -4.38 16.20
N MET A 93 -8.38 -3.82 16.14
CA MET A 93 -8.92 -3.14 14.96
C MET A 93 -8.17 -1.84 14.64
N VAL A 94 -7.97 -0.95 15.60
CA VAL A 94 -7.38 0.38 15.34
C VAL A 94 -5.87 0.26 15.11
N THR A 95 -5.15 -0.42 15.99
CA THR A 95 -3.70 -0.59 15.83
C THR A 95 -3.37 -1.49 14.64
N GLY A 96 -4.16 -2.55 14.43
CA GLY A 96 -4.01 -3.41 13.27
C GLY A 96 -4.18 -2.65 11.95
N GLN A 97 -5.19 -1.78 11.84
CA GLN A 97 -5.40 -0.94 10.65
C GLN A 97 -4.20 -0.04 10.36
N ALA A 98 -3.65 0.61 11.40
CA ALA A 98 -2.45 1.43 11.25
C ALA A 98 -1.23 0.59 10.79
N LEU A 99 -1.10 -0.65 11.27
CA LEU A 99 -0.05 -1.57 10.85
C LEU A 99 -0.25 -2.09 9.41
N VAL A 100 -1.49 -2.27 8.95
CA VAL A 100 -1.81 -2.59 7.54
C VAL A 100 -1.33 -1.46 6.64
N LEU A 101 -1.67 -0.22 6.97
CA LEU A 101 -1.20 0.97 6.26
C LEU A 101 0.33 1.10 6.27
N TRP A 102 0.97 0.87 7.42
CA TRP A 102 2.43 0.88 7.54
C TRP A 102 3.09 -0.21 6.70
N SER A 103 2.54 -1.42 6.71
CA SER A 103 3.03 -2.56 5.92
C SER A 103 2.99 -2.26 4.42
N ARG A 104 1.96 -1.55 3.96
CA ARG A 104 1.89 -1.02 2.60
C ARG A 104 2.89 0.09 2.34
N LEU A 105 3.01 1.05 3.26
CA LEU A 105 3.98 2.13 3.14
C LEU A 105 5.41 1.58 3.04
N HIS A 106 5.72 0.47 3.71
CA HIS A 106 7.00 -0.22 3.62
C HIS A 106 7.33 -0.74 2.22
N LEU A 107 6.32 -1.03 1.39
CA LEU A 107 6.52 -1.45 0.00
C LEU A 107 6.80 -0.27 -0.94
N VAL A 108 6.30 0.92 -0.61
CA VAL A 108 6.34 2.11 -1.47
C VAL A 108 7.48 3.06 -1.07
N CYS A 109 7.70 3.25 0.23
CA CYS A 109 8.69 4.17 0.76
C CYS A 109 10.07 3.50 0.85
N ARG A 110 11.08 4.15 0.27
CA ARG A 110 12.48 3.67 0.32
C ARG A 110 13.24 4.14 1.56
N SER A 111 12.76 5.19 2.22
CA SER A 111 13.44 5.78 3.39
C SER A 111 13.12 5.01 4.66
N GLN A 112 14.12 4.29 5.16
CA GLN A 112 13.99 3.48 6.39
C GLN A 112 13.75 4.33 7.64
N TRP A 113 14.25 5.57 7.66
CA TRP A 113 14.04 6.47 8.80
C TRP A 113 12.56 6.85 8.94
N LYS A 114 11.89 7.22 7.84
CA LYS A 114 10.46 7.54 7.85
C LYS A 114 9.63 6.34 8.31
N LEU A 115 9.94 5.16 7.79
CA LEU A 115 9.22 3.92 8.16
C LEU A 115 9.36 3.58 9.64
N LYS A 116 10.56 3.73 10.21
CA LYS A 116 10.80 3.51 11.64
C LYS A 116 10.09 4.58 12.49
N ALA A 117 10.10 5.84 12.07
CA ALA A 117 9.41 6.91 12.77
C ALA A 117 7.89 6.69 12.80
N VAL A 118 7.29 6.29 11.67
CA VAL A 118 5.85 5.95 11.61
C VAL A 118 5.54 4.73 12.49
N LEU A 119 6.36 3.67 12.45
CA LEU A 119 6.16 2.50 13.31
C LEU A 119 6.24 2.88 14.79
N PHE A 120 7.22 3.70 15.17
CA PHE A 120 7.36 4.19 16.54
C PHE A 120 6.12 4.97 16.98
N MET A 121 5.60 5.88 16.14
CA MET A 121 4.36 6.60 16.40
C MET A 121 3.18 5.64 16.63
N ILE A 122 3.00 4.62 15.77
CA ILE A 122 1.92 3.62 15.91
C ILE A 122 2.04 2.87 17.24
N CYS A 123 3.23 2.38 17.57
CA CYS A 123 3.45 1.64 18.81
C CYS A 123 3.25 2.51 20.04
N PHE A 124 3.79 3.74 20.03
CA PHE A 124 3.66 4.68 21.13
C PHE A 124 2.20 5.06 21.37
N ASN A 125 1.47 5.50 20.35
CA ASN A 125 0.05 5.85 20.46
C ASN A 125 -0.80 4.64 20.86
N GLY A 126 -0.52 3.46 20.31
CA GLY A 126 -1.22 2.23 20.68
C GLY A 126 -1.12 1.93 22.17
N VAL A 127 0.08 1.97 22.75
CA VAL A 127 0.26 1.72 24.19
C VAL A 127 -0.29 2.87 25.03
N ALA A 128 0.04 4.10 24.67
CA ALA A 128 -0.29 5.29 25.46
C ALA A 128 -1.79 5.61 25.49
N LEU A 129 -2.55 5.21 24.47
CA LEU A 129 -3.99 5.50 24.38
C LEU A 129 -4.86 4.29 24.74
N HIS A 130 -4.49 3.06 24.35
CA HIS A 130 -5.31 1.88 24.67
C HIS A 130 -5.32 1.58 26.17
N ILE A 131 -4.18 1.72 26.86
CA ILE A 131 -4.10 1.38 28.30
C ILE A 131 -5.02 2.30 29.13
N PRO A 132 -4.95 3.64 29.03
CA PRO A 132 -5.84 4.51 29.79
C PRO A 132 -7.31 4.34 29.37
N GLN A 133 -7.58 4.15 28.07
CA GLN A 133 -8.95 3.95 27.60
C GLN A 133 -9.58 2.70 28.23
N THR A 134 -8.90 1.56 28.20
CA THR A 134 -9.39 0.31 28.82
C THR A 134 -9.56 0.43 30.33
N ALA A 135 -8.67 1.17 31.00
CA ALA A 135 -8.80 1.40 32.44
C ALA A 135 -10.04 2.23 32.77
N PHE A 136 -10.30 3.30 32.02
CA PHE A 136 -11.45 4.17 32.24
C PHE A 136 -12.77 3.56 31.77
N SER A 137 -12.79 2.79 30.68
CA SER A 137 -13.98 2.08 30.20
C SER A 137 -14.48 1.07 31.25
N LEU A 138 -13.58 0.28 31.82
CA LEU A 138 -13.92 -0.68 32.86
C LEU A 138 -14.33 0.00 34.17
N SER A 139 -13.72 1.14 34.50
CA SER A 139 -14.07 1.94 35.68
C SER A 139 -15.41 2.66 35.55
N ALA A 140 -15.87 2.90 34.32
CA ALA A 140 -17.17 3.51 34.04
C ALA A 140 -18.35 2.55 34.28
N ILE A 141 -18.11 1.26 34.50
CA ILE A 141 -19.18 0.28 34.69
C ILE A 141 -19.74 0.37 36.10
N LYS A 142 -21.05 0.59 36.22
CA LYS A 142 -21.80 0.61 37.48
C LYS A 142 -23.11 -0.16 37.31
N ASN A 143 -23.48 -1.00 38.29
CA ASN A 143 -24.72 -1.79 38.25
C ASN A 143 -24.90 -2.59 36.95
N ASN A 144 -23.81 -3.19 36.44
CA ASN A 144 -23.78 -3.94 35.19
C ASN A 144 -24.17 -3.13 33.94
N GLN A 145 -24.02 -1.80 33.98
CA GLN A 145 -24.21 -0.91 32.84
C GLN A 145 -23.07 0.10 32.73
N LEU A 146 -22.75 0.51 31.51
CA LEU A 146 -21.76 1.55 31.25
C LEU A 146 -22.36 2.91 31.61
N ASP A 147 -21.70 3.67 32.50
CA ASP A 147 -22.10 5.03 32.87
C ASP A 147 -21.61 6.03 31.81
N PRO A 148 -22.49 6.56 30.93
CA PRO A 148 -22.10 7.50 29.88
C PRO A 148 -21.68 8.87 30.44
N HIS A 149 -21.93 9.15 31.73
CA HIS A 149 -21.57 10.41 32.37
C HIS A 149 -20.23 10.36 33.10
N PHE A 150 -19.51 9.23 33.04
CA PHE A 150 -18.17 9.12 33.60
C PHE A 150 -17.18 9.94 32.78
N LYS A 151 -16.98 11.20 33.18
CA LYS A 151 -16.15 12.20 32.48
C LYS A 151 -14.75 11.71 32.08
N PRO A 152 -13.99 10.96 32.91
CA PRO A 152 -12.67 10.49 32.51
C PRO A 152 -12.69 9.59 31.27
N PHE A 153 -13.72 8.74 31.12
CA PHE A 153 -13.89 7.89 29.95
C PHE A 153 -14.26 8.73 28.72
N ASP A 154 -15.26 9.61 28.81
CA ASP A 154 -15.69 10.48 27.69
C ASP A 154 -14.55 11.37 27.16
N ILE A 155 -13.75 11.97 28.05
CA ILE A 155 -12.61 12.81 27.64
C ILE A 155 -11.52 11.97 26.98
N THR A 156 -11.18 10.81 27.56
CA THR A 156 -10.11 9.95 27.03
C THR A 156 -10.52 9.36 25.68
N GLU A 157 -11.79 9.02 25.50
CA GLU A 157 -12.34 8.50 24.24
C GLU A 157 -12.14 9.52 23.11
N LYS A 158 -12.57 10.77 23.31
CA LYS A 158 -12.40 11.87 22.35
C LYS A 158 -10.93 12.14 22.00
N ILE A 159 -10.05 12.13 23.00
CA ILE A 159 -8.61 12.31 22.80
C ILE A 159 -8.05 11.14 21.97
N ALA A 160 -8.35 9.90 22.35
CA ALA A 160 -7.85 8.71 21.68
C ALA A 160 -8.26 8.69 20.21
N ILE A 161 -9.54 8.93 19.91
CA ILE A 161 -10.05 8.97 18.55
C ILE A 161 -9.39 10.08 17.74
N SER A 162 -9.26 11.29 18.31
CA SER A 162 -8.61 12.42 17.63
C SER A 162 -7.16 12.11 17.27
N VAL A 163 -6.40 11.51 18.20
CA VAL A 163 -5.00 11.16 17.97
C VAL A 163 -4.87 9.99 16.99
N PHE A 164 -5.70 8.95 17.08
CA PHE A 164 -5.70 7.85 16.12
C PHE A 164 -6.10 8.29 14.71
N THR A 165 -7.08 9.17 14.58
CA THR A 165 -7.45 9.79 13.30
C THR A 165 -6.30 10.63 12.74
N ALA A 166 -5.66 11.47 13.56
CA ALA A 166 -4.49 12.22 13.12
C ALA A 166 -3.35 11.29 12.67
N GLN A 167 -3.12 10.19 13.39
CA GLN A 167 -2.16 9.15 13.00
C GLN A 167 -2.50 8.54 11.62
N GLU A 168 -3.76 8.16 11.39
CA GLU A 168 -4.21 7.62 10.09
C GLU A 168 -4.01 8.63 8.95
N LEU A 169 -4.33 9.90 9.18
CA LEU A 169 -4.12 10.98 8.22
C LEU A 169 -2.64 11.22 7.91
N ILE A 170 -1.76 11.16 8.92
CA ILE A 170 -0.31 11.27 8.73
C ILE A 170 0.20 10.11 7.86
N ILE A 171 -0.17 8.87 8.19
CA ILE A 171 0.26 7.69 7.43
C ILE A 171 -0.25 7.77 5.99
N SER A 172 -1.53 8.12 5.81
CA SER A 172 -2.16 8.26 4.50
C SER A 172 -1.51 9.38 3.66
N SER A 173 -1.16 10.50 4.29
CA SER A 173 -0.48 11.62 3.62
C SER A 173 0.93 11.25 3.16
N VAL A 174 1.71 10.56 4.00
CA VAL A 174 3.04 10.07 3.63
C VAL A 174 2.93 9.04 2.50
N TYR A 175 1.97 8.12 2.58
CA TYR A 175 1.70 7.16 1.51
C TYR A 175 1.37 7.86 0.20
N LEU A 176 0.42 8.81 0.22
CA LEU A 176 0.00 9.55 -0.96
C LEU A 176 1.16 10.33 -1.58
N TRP A 177 2.03 10.92 -0.75
CA TRP A 177 3.22 11.64 -1.23
C TRP A 177 4.23 10.72 -1.94
N GLU A 178 4.56 9.57 -1.33
CA GLU A 178 5.49 8.60 -1.95
C GLU A 178 4.87 7.97 -3.21
N SER A 179 3.57 7.65 -3.19
CA SER A 179 2.85 7.19 -4.37
C SER A 179 2.88 8.26 -5.47
N ALA A 180 2.47 9.50 -5.20
CA ALA A 180 2.49 10.59 -6.19
C ALA A 180 3.88 10.81 -6.80
N ARG A 181 4.95 10.65 -6.03
CA ARG A 181 6.33 10.72 -6.52
C ARG A 181 6.63 9.62 -7.54
N ILE A 182 6.27 8.37 -7.26
CA ILE A 182 6.45 7.24 -8.19
C ILE A 182 5.59 7.45 -9.44
N LEU A 183 4.38 7.96 -9.27
CA LEU A 183 3.43 8.22 -10.35
C LEU A 183 3.93 9.29 -11.32
N ARG A 184 4.50 10.40 -10.82
CA ARG A 184 5.12 11.43 -11.68
C ARG A 184 6.25 10.86 -12.54
N ILE A 185 7.07 9.98 -11.96
CA ILE A 185 8.15 9.30 -12.71
C ILE A 185 7.54 8.36 -13.77
N SER A 186 6.49 7.61 -13.41
CA SER A 186 5.79 6.73 -14.36
C SER A 186 5.08 7.47 -15.48
N GLU A 187 4.54 8.66 -15.21
CA GLU A 187 3.85 9.47 -16.23
C GLU A 187 4.80 10.03 -17.28
N ILE A 188 6.04 10.35 -16.89
CA ILE A 188 7.11 10.74 -17.81
C ILE A 188 7.52 9.54 -18.71
N VAL A 189 7.32 8.30 -18.25
CA VAL A 189 7.84 7.08 -18.88
C VAL A 189 6.77 6.23 -19.62
N GLN A 190 5.47 6.30 -19.29
CA GLN A 190 4.47 5.30 -19.75
C GLN A 190 3.15 5.84 -20.38
N LYS A 191 2.61 5.04 -21.33
CA LYS A 191 1.38 5.25 -22.13
C LYS A 191 0.05 5.28 -21.31
N LYS A 192 -0.96 5.94 -21.92
CA LYS A 192 -2.36 6.24 -21.50
C LYS A 192 -3.11 5.19 -20.63
N SER A 193 -2.79 3.90 -20.71
CA SER A 193 -3.45 2.80 -19.96
C SER A 193 -3.05 2.73 -18.47
N SER A 194 -1.85 3.21 -18.11
CA SER A 194 -1.39 3.24 -16.70
C SER A 194 -2.22 4.21 -15.84
N ARG A 195 -2.69 5.33 -16.43
CA ARG A 195 -3.42 6.40 -15.73
C ARG A 195 -4.69 5.93 -15.02
N ARG A 196 -5.43 4.98 -15.58
CA ARG A 196 -6.72 4.53 -15.00
C ARG A 196 -6.54 3.75 -13.70
N ARG A 197 -5.48 2.93 -13.60
CA ARG A 197 -5.12 2.18 -12.38
C ARG A 197 -4.57 3.11 -11.29
N ILE A 198 -3.82 4.11 -11.71
CA ILE A 198 -3.29 5.16 -10.84
C ILE A 198 -4.42 6.01 -10.23
N GLN A 199 -5.44 6.36 -11.04
CA GLN A 199 -6.64 7.05 -10.58
C GLN A 199 -7.43 6.23 -9.55
N GLN A 200 -7.49 4.91 -9.69
CA GLN A 200 -8.12 4.03 -8.71
C GLN A 200 -7.38 4.05 -7.37
N LEU A 201 -6.04 4.02 -7.38
CA LEU A 201 -5.24 4.16 -6.15
C LEU A 201 -5.46 5.51 -5.46
N PHE A 202 -5.56 6.58 -6.24
CA PHE A 202 -5.82 7.92 -5.72
C PHE A 202 -7.23 8.02 -5.10
N LEU A 203 -8.25 7.53 -5.81
CA LEU A 203 -9.64 7.51 -5.34
C LEU A 203 -9.78 6.71 -4.05
N ALA A 204 -9.09 5.56 -3.96
CA ALA A 204 -9.14 4.70 -2.79
C ALA A 204 -8.54 5.37 -1.53
N ASN A 205 -7.48 6.18 -1.67
CA ASN A 205 -6.94 6.99 -0.56
C ASN A 205 -7.91 8.10 -0.13
N ILE A 206 -8.62 8.73 -1.08
CA ILE A 206 -9.65 9.73 -0.74
C ILE A 206 -10.76 9.10 0.11
N VAL A 207 -11.20 7.89 -0.24
CA VAL A 207 -12.23 7.17 0.52
C VAL A 207 -11.79 6.91 1.96
N ILE A 208 -10.53 6.56 2.19
CA ILE A 208 -9.98 6.34 3.54
C ILE A 208 -10.01 7.64 4.35
N ILE A 209 -9.51 8.74 3.78
CA ILE A 209 -9.53 10.06 4.43
C ILE A 209 -10.96 10.51 4.73
N ALA A 210 -11.90 10.27 3.80
CA ALA A 210 -13.31 10.58 4.03
C ALA A 210 -13.89 9.76 5.19
N MET A 211 -13.57 8.47 5.28
CA MET A 211 -14.00 7.62 6.40
C MET A 211 -13.41 8.08 7.74
N ASP A 212 -12.16 8.56 7.75
CA ASP A 212 -11.51 9.13 8.93
C ASP A 212 -12.27 10.37 9.44
N VAL A 213 -12.60 11.30 8.52
CA VAL A 213 -13.34 12.53 8.84
C VAL A 213 -14.75 12.22 9.33
N ILE A 214 -15.46 11.26 8.72
CA ILE A 214 -16.80 10.87 9.16
C ILE A 214 -16.74 10.26 10.57
N THR A 215 -15.77 9.38 10.83
CA THR A 215 -15.60 8.74 12.14
C THR A 215 -15.33 9.77 13.23
N LEU A 216 -14.49 10.77 12.94
CA LEU A 216 -14.21 11.88 13.85
C LEU A 216 -15.46 12.74 14.08
N THR A 217 -16.19 13.08 13.02
CA THR A 217 -17.39 13.93 13.13
C THR A 217 -18.49 13.26 13.95
N LEU A 218 -18.70 11.96 13.76
CA LEU A 218 -19.72 11.20 14.51
C LEU A 218 -19.40 11.12 16.00
N GLU A 219 -18.12 11.02 16.37
CA GLU A 219 -17.69 11.05 17.77
C GLU A 219 -18.13 12.35 18.47
N PHE A 220 -17.91 13.49 17.82
CA PHE A 220 -18.30 14.80 18.39
C PHE A 220 -19.80 15.09 18.29
N SER A 221 -20.58 14.23 17.61
CA SER A 221 -22.02 14.43 17.41
C SER A 221 -22.88 13.85 18.55
N ALA A 222 -22.25 13.29 19.61
CA ALA A 222 -22.91 12.71 20.80
C ALA A 222 -23.92 11.58 20.54
N LEU A 223 -23.90 10.96 19.35
CA LEU A 223 -24.73 9.81 18.97
C LEU A 223 -23.96 8.50 19.22
N TRP A 224 -23.76 8.15 20.49
CA TRP A 224 -22.81 7.08 20.89
C TRP A 224 -23.10 5.72 20.23
N GLY A 225 -24.36 5.27 20.21
CA GLY A 225 -24.71 3.98 19.61
C GLY A 225 -24.41 3.92 18.11
N VAL A 226 -24.89 4.91 17.35
CA VAL A 226 -24.65 5.00 15.91
C VAL A 226 -23.16 5.13 15.62
N TRP A 227 -22.45 5.96 16.36
CA TRP A 227 -21.01 6.12 16.25
C TRP A 227 -20.26 4.80 16.47
N CYS A 228 -20.57 4.05 17.53
CA CYS A 228 -19.96 2.75 17.83
C CYS A 228 -20.11 1.76 16.66
N SER A 229 -21.32 1.66 16.09
CA SER A 229 -21.60 0.79 14.94
C SER A 229 -20.95 1.27 13.64
N PHE A 230 -20.96 2.57 13.39
CA PHE A 230 -20.32 3.16 12.22
C PHE A 230 -18.80 2.95 12.27
N LYS A 231 -18.17 3.02 13.45
CA LYS A 231 -16.74 2.74 13.60
C LYS A 231 -16.39 1.35 13.07
N GLY A 232 -17.07 0.30 13.53
CA GLY A 232 -16.80 -1.06 13.05
C GLY A 232 -17.02 -1.21 11.53
N PHE A 233 -18.08 -0.61 11.01
CA PHE A 233 -18.34 -0.54 9.57
C PHE A 233 -17.22 0.19 8.80
N GLY A 234 -16.86 1.40 9.23
CA GLY A 234 -15.84 2.23 8.59
C GLY A 234 -14.50 1.51 8.52
N TYR A 235 -14.05 0.91 9.62
CA TYR A 235 -12.82 0.10 9.63
C TYR A 235 -12.91 -1.14 8.72
N SER A 236 -14.06 -1.81 8.64
CA SER A 236 -14.27 -2.92 7.69
C SER A 236 -14.11 -2.48 6.22
N VAL A 237 -14.64 -1.29 5.88
CA VAL A 237 -14.53 -0.73 4.53
C VAL A 237 -13.10 -0.29 4.24
N LYS A 238 -12.45 0.40 5.19
CA LYS A 238 -11.03 0.76 5.08
C LYS A 238 -10.19 -0.48 4.75
N LEU A 239 -10.35 -1.58 5.49
CA LEU A 239 -9.62 -2.82 5.23
C LEU A 239 -9.88 -3.42 3.84
N LYS A 240 -11.13 -3.41 3.35
CA LYS A 240 -11.45 -3.89 1.99
C LYS A 240 -10.78 -3.04 0.92
N VAL A 241 -10.78 -1.72 1.10
CA VAL A 241 -10.10 -0.77 0.21
C VAL A 241 -8.59 -1.05 0.23
N GLU A 242 -8.00 -1.22 1.40
CA GLU A 242 -6.58 -1.53 1.58
C GLU A 242 -6.17 -2.81 0.86
N PHE A 243 -6.97 -3.87 1.00
CA PHE A 243 -6.76 -5.15 0.34
C PHE A 243 -6.88 -5.05 -1.19
N ALA A 244 -7.86 -4.30 -1.70
CA ALA A 244 -8.03 -4.07 -3.12
C ALA A 244 -6.84 -3.30 -3.73
N ILE A 245 -6.35 -2.26 -3.04
CA ILE A 245 -5.17 -1.49 -3.48
C ILE A 245 -3.95 -2.41 -3.59
N LEU A 246 -3.71 -3.29 -2.60
CA LEU A 246 -2.55 -4.18 -2.64
C LEU A 246 -2.59 -5.13 -3.84
N ASN A 247 -3.75 -5.74 -4.11
CA ASN A 247 -3.90 -6.64 -5.26
C ASN A 247 -3.61 -5.92 -6.59
N GLN A 248 -4.06 -4.68 -6.74
CA GLN A 248 -3.78 -3.88 -7.94
C GLN A 248 -2.29 -3.50 -8.09
N LEU A 249 -1.62 -3.18 -6.97
CA LEU A 249 -0.18 -2.90 -6.97
C LEU A 249 0.63 -4.13 -7.41
N ARG A 250 0.27 -5.32 -6.91
CA ARG A 250 0.90 -6.59 -7.30
C ARG A 250 0.79 -6.84 -8.81
N ASP A 251 -0.41 -6.70 -9.36
CA ASP A 251 -0.67 -7.00 -10.78
C ASP A 251 0.08 -6.03 -11.71
N SER A 252 0.37 -4.82 -11.23
CA SER A 252 1.18 -3.82 -11.93
C SER A 252 2.66 -4.20 -12.05
N VAL A 253 3.22 -4.87 -11.03
CA VAL A 253 4.61 -5.37 -11.05
C VAL A 253 4.76 -6.58 -11.98
N LYS A 254 3.79 -7.52 -11.95
CA LYS A 254 3.79 -8.69 -12.83
C LYS A 254 3.68 -8.30 -14.31
N SER A 255 2.78 -7.35 -14.65
CA SER A 255 2.59 -6.90 -16.03
C SER A 255 3.77 -6.12 -16.62
N SER A 256 4.59 -5.46 -15.80
CA SER A 256 5.78 -4.73 -16.26
C SER A 256 6.99 -5.64 -16.51
N THR A 257 7.02 -6.85 -15.92
CA THR A 257 8.15 -7.80 -16.04
C THR A 257 7.98 -8.75 -17.24
N GLY A 258 6.77 -8.90 -17.78
CA GLY A 258 6.48 -9.76 -18.94
C GLY A 258 6.64 -9.10 -20.32
N GLY A 259 7.17 -7.88 -20.40
CA GLY A 259 7.23 -7.07 -21.63
C GLY A 259 8.50 -7.23 -22.47
N GLY A 260 9.15 -8.40 -22.45
CA GLY A 260 10.38 -8.63 -23.21
C GLY A 260 10.63 -10.12 -23.46
N SER A 261 9.99 -10.69 -24.47
CA SER A 261 10.58 -11.68 -25.37
C SER A 261 9.59 -12.06 -26.46
N SER A 262 9.99 -11.76 -27.69
CA SER A 262 9.36 -12.26 -28.91
C SER A 262 9.69 -13.74 -29.10
N GLY A 263 8.69 -14.56 -29.42
CA GLY A 263 8.86 -15.82 -30.15
C GLY A 263 8.78 -17.14 -29.35
N ALA A 264 8.03 -18.07 -29.94
CA ALA A 264 8.01 -19.53 -29.74
C ALA A 264 7.03 -20.13 -28.70
N TYR A 265 5.99 -20.76 -29.28
CA TYR A 265 5.26 -21.98 -28.90
C TYR A 265 5.44 -22.57 -27.49
N GLY A 266 4.34 -22.83 -26.79
CA GLY A 266 4.33 -23.71 -25.62
C GLY A 266 3.00 -23.77 -24.87
N TYR A 267 2.43 -24.96 -24.82
CA TYR A 267 1.14 -25.36 -24.23
C TYR A 267 1.02 -25.07 -22.72
N GLY A 268 -0.21 -24.76 -22.26
CA GLY A 268 -0.71 -24.98 -20.90
C GLY A 268 -0.11 -24.13 -19.76
N ARG A 269 -0.84 -23.12 -19.29
CA ARG A 269 -0.54 -22.47 -18.01
C ARG A 269 -1.76 -22.38 -17.11
N SER A 270 -1.79 -23.28 -16.12
CA SER A 270 -2.61 -23.16 -14.93
C SER A 270 -2.15 -21.93 -14.12
N GLY A 271 -3.10 -21.19 -13.55
CA GLY A 271 -2.91 -19.85 -12.99
C GLY A 271 -1.98 -19.79 -11.77
N ASP A 272 -0.84 -19.12 -11.94
CA ASP A 272 0.10 -18.79 -10.86
C ASP A 272 -0.16 -17.40 -10.27
N ASN A 273 -1.12 -17.35 -9.35
CA ASN A 273 -1.38 -16.19 -8.50
C ASN A 273 -0.60 -16.29 -7.18
N ASP A 274 0.75 -16.31 -7.24
CA ASP A 274 1.54 -16.25 -6.00
C ASP A 274 1.45 -14.84 -5.36
N ILE A 275 1.12 -14.82 -4.06
CA ILE A 275 1.11 -13.65 -3.17
C ILE A 275 2.11 -13.95 -2.04
N SER A 276 3.40 -13.85 -2.36
CA SER A 276 4.48 -13.87 -1.38
C SER A 276 5.03 -12.45 -1.22
N LEU A 277 4.89 -11.89 -0.01
CA LEU A 277 5.39 -10.57 0.36
C LEU A 277 6.64 -10.74 1.23
N GLU A 278 7.77 -11.05 0.60
CA GLU A 278 9.08 -11.02 1.25
C GLU A 278 9.76 -9.68 0.95
N GLY A 279 9.94 -8.85 1.98
CA GLY A 279 10.60 -7.55 1.88
C GLY A 279 12.10 -7.73 1.56
N ARG A 280 12.62 -6.88 0.67
CA ARG A 280 14.06 -6.82 0.34
C ARG A 280 14.89 -6.60 1.61
N SER A 281 15.51 -7.66 2.12
CA SER A 281 16.63 -7.54 3.03
C SER A 281 17.85 -7.08 2.21
N ASN A 282 18.40 -5.92 2.58
CA ASN A 282 19.66 -5.46 2.02
C ASN A 282 20.75 -5.80 3.04
N GLY A 283 21.48 -6.88 2.75
CA GLY A 283 22.67 -7.29 3.50
C GLY A 283 23.65 -7.95 2.54
N LYS A 284 24.70 -7.21 2.16
CA LYS A 284 25.83 -7.70 1.37
C LYS A 284 26.57 -8.80 2.15
N SER A 285 26.78 -9.95 1.53
CA SER A 285 28.08 -10.65 1.54
C SER A 285 28.14 -11.68 0.41
N SER A 286 29.22 -11.62 -0.34
CA SER A 286 29.61 -12.51 -1.43
C SER A 286 29.70 -13.97 -1.00
N LYS A 287 29.22 -14.89 -1.84
CA LYS A 287 29.92 -16.14 -2.20
C LYS A 287 29.19 -16.82 -3.36
N ALA A 288 29.95 -17.12 -4.41
CA ALA A 288 29.50 -17.84 -5.59
C ALA A 288 29.15 -19.29 -5.22
N SER A 289 27.90 -19.69 -5.44
CA SER A 289 27.49 -21.10 -5.42
C SER A 289 27.69 -21.69 -6.81
N LYS A 290 28.57 -22.71 -6.87
CA LYS A 290 28.89 -23.53 -8.06
C LYS A 290 27.61 -24.17 -8.66
N PRO A 291 27.54 -24.36 -9.99
CA PRO A 291 26.49 -25.17 -10.60
C PRO A 291 26.64 -26.66 -10.22
N PRO A 292 25.53 -27.44 -10.20
CA PRO A 292 25.56 -28.84 -9.80
C PRO A 292 26.26 -29.69 -10.87
N GLY A 293 27.22 -30.50 -10.43
CA GLY A 293 27.97 -31.42 -11.26
C GLY A 293 27.11 -32.58 -11.75
N PHE A 294 26.97 -32.69 -13.06
CA PHE A 294 26.67 -33.94 -13.75
C PHE A 294 28.01 -34.64 -14.00
N THR A 295 28.22 -35.76 -13.32
CA THR A 295 29.41 -36.62 -13.44
C THR A 295 29.38 -37.37 -14.76
N LEU A 296 30.27 -37.01 -15.69
CA LEU A 296 30.61 -37.84 -16.85
C LEU A 296 31.89 -38.62 -16.52
N GLU A 297 31.85 -39.94 -16.66
CA GLU A 297 33.01 -40.82 -16.50
C GLU A 297 34.16 -40.42 -17.42
N ARG A 298 35.35 -40.35 -16.85
CA ARG A 298 36.61 -40.07 -17.53
C ARG A 298 37.15 -41.36 -18.14
N HIS A 299 36.96 -41.55 -19.43
CA HIS A 299 37.80 -42.50 -20.19
C HIS A 299 39.17 -41.87 -20.44
N THR A 300 40.19 -42.53 -19.90
CA THR A 300 41.62 -42.29 -20.07
C THR A 300 42.01 -42.50 -21.53
N TRP A 301 42.64 -41.51 -22.16
CA TRP A 301 43.30 -41.64 -23.46
C TRP A 301 44.81 -41.59 -23.26
N GLN A 302 45.40 -42.75 -23.01
CA GLN A 302 46.75 -43.06 -23.50
C GLN A 302 46.57 -43.77 -24.84
N GLU A 303 47.53 -43.58 -25.75
CA GLU A 303 47.62 -44.21 -27.07
C GLU A 303 46.64 -43.69 -28.14
N LEU A 304 47.01 -42.58 -28.79
CA LEU A 304 46.95 -42.48 -30.25
C LEU A 304 48.17 -41.71 -30.74
N GLN A 305 49.07 -42.44 -31.39
CA GLN A 305 50.35 -42.04 -31.92
C GLN A 305 50.17 -41.95 -33.44
N ASP A 306 49.92 -40.75 -33.97
CA ASP A 306 50.14 -40.46 -35.39
C ASP A 306 50.26 -38.94 -35.64
N PRO A 307 51.36 -38.42 -36.23
CA PRO A 307 51.62 -36.98 -36.30
C PRO A 307 51.03 -36.23 -37.53
N GLU A 308 50.19 -36.85 -38.37
CA GLU A 308 49.81 -36.26 -39.68
C GLU A 308 48.35 -35.79 -39.85
N ALA A 309 47.64 -35.46 -38.77
CA ALA A 309 46.27 -34.94 -38.87
C ALA A 309 46.03 -33.62 -38.12
N ILE A 310 46.89 -32.62 -38.34
CA ILE A 310 46.63 -31.25 -37.89
C ILE A 310 45.96 -30.47 -39.04
N LYS A 311 44.63 -30.40 -39.03
CA LYS A 311 43.89 -29.42 -39.84
C LYS A 311 43.66 -28.17 -39.00
N LYS A 312 44.31 -27.07 -39.40
CA LYS A 312 44.10 -25.72 -38.88
C LYS A 312 42.70 -25.27 -39.29
N THR A 313 41.80 -25.03 -38.34
CA THR A 313 40.51 -24.38 -38.62
C THR A 313 40.38 -23.11 -37.80
N THR A 314 40.24 -22.01 -38.55
CA THR A 314 39.86 -20.64 -38.17
C THR A 314 40.87 -19.84 -37.33
N GLU A 315 41.71 -19.07 -38.03
CA GLU A 315 42.28 -17.81 -37.57
C GLU A 315 41.17 -16.75 -37.46
N ILE A 316 41.10 -16.07 -36.33
CA ILE A 316 40.24 -14.90 -36.12
C ILE A 316 41.17 -13.70 -35.99
N GLU A 317 41.26 -12.90 -37.06
CA GLU A 317 42.02 -11.67 -37.10
C GLU A 317 41.14 -10.51 -36.60
N VAL A 318 41.49 -9.95 -35.44
CA VAL A 318 40.81 -8.78 -34.85
C VAL A 318 41.64 -7.54 -35.19
N SER A 319 41.30 -6.85 -36.27
CA SER A 319 41.88 -5.55 -36.61
C SER A 319 41.25 -4.46 -35.75
N THR A 320 42.06 -3.86 -34.87
CA THR A 320 41.72 -2.66 -34.10
C THR A 320 42.29 -1.44 -34.82
N ALA A 321 41.45 -0.69 -35.52
CA ALA A 321 41.84 0.57 -36.14
C ALA A 321 41.92 1.68 -35.10
N ASN A 322 43.15 2.06 -34.74
CA ASN A 322 43.47 3.28 -33.99
C ASN A 322 43.41 4.47 -34.96
N VAL A 323 42.57 5.46 -34.64
CA VAL A 323 42.48 6.72 -35.41
C VAL A 323 43.54 7.67 -34.87
N GLU A 324 44.70 7.71 -35.53
CA GLU A 324 45.74 8.73 -35.34
C GLU A 324 45.42 9.93 -36.24
N SER A 325 45.25 11.10 -35.63
CA SER A 325 45.08 12.38 -36.29
C SER A 325 46.40 12.85 -36.93
N GLN A 326 46.44 12.99 -38.25
CA GLN A 326 47.47 13.78 -38.93
C GLN A 326 46.85 14.92 -39.77
N ARG A 327 47.30 16.12 -39.44
CA ARG A 327 46.99 17.42 -40.02
C ARG A 327 48.22 17.89 -40.80
N MET A 328 48.08 18.14 -42.12
CA MET A 328 48.89 19.02 -43.01
C MET A 328 48.65 18.57 -44.46
N LYS A 329 48.60 19.38 -45.53
CA LYS A 329 48.53 20.83 -45.83
C LYS A 329 48.45 20.91 -47.38
N ARG A 330 47.84 21.97 -47.94
CA ARG A 330 47.96 22.46 -49.36
C ARG A 330 47.28 21.61 -50.45
N GLU A 331 46.75 22.14 -51.56
CA GLU A 331 46.61 23.49 -52.14
C GLU A 331 45.65 23.36 -53.35
N GLY A 332 44.94 24.45 -53.68
CA GLY A 332 44.72 24.80 -55.10
C GLY A 332 43.34 24.59 -55.73
N ARG A 333 42.73 25.73 -56.09
CA ARG A 333 42.06 26.04 -57.38
C ARG A 333 40.53 26.28 -57.39
N SER A 334 40.20 27.57 -57.24
CA SER A 334 39.39 28.45 -58.13
C SER A 334 38.64 27.79 -59.32
N ASP A 335 37.41 28.11 -59.73
CA ASP A 335 36.58 29.33 -59.72
C ASP A 335 35.06 28.98 -59.88
N PRO A 336 34.12 29.89 -59.56
CA PRO A 336 32.66 29.83 -59.84
C PRO A 336 32.33 30.59 -61.17
N PRO A 337 31.13 31.12 -61.52
CA PRO A 337 29.73 31.02 -61.03
C PRO A 337 28.68 30.85 -62.18
N SER A 338 27.36 30.82 -61.88
CA SER A 338 26.31 31.62 -62.58
C SER A 338 24.90 31.33 -62.00
N GLU A 339 24.20 32.39 -61.54
CA GLU A 339 22.94 32.94 -62.10
C GLU A 339 21.67 32.23 -61.58
N THR A 340 20.62 32.86 -61.04
CA THR A 340 20.07 34.22 -61.20
C THR A 340 19.12 34.58 -60.04
N SER A 341 19.09 35.88 -59.74
CA SER A 341 17.91 36.72 -59.43
C SER A 341 17.03 36.46 -58.20
N SER A 342 17.16 37.31 -57.18
CA SER A 342 16.08 38.23 -56.79
C SER A 342 16.67 39.45 -56.06
N GLU A 343 16.55 40.63 -56.67
CA GLU A 343 16.70 41.94 -56.02
C GLU A 343 15.56 42.16 -55.02
N ILE A 344 15.88 42.67 -53.82
CA ILE A 344 15.17 43.79 -53.18
C ILE A 344 16.22 44.62 -52.43
N GLU A 345 16.48 45.85 -52.91
CA GLU A 345 17.36 46.84 -52.29
C GLU A 345 16.56 47.89 -51.50
N PHE A 346 17.29 48.53 -50.58
CA PHE A 346 17.08 49.79 -49.85
C PHE A 346 16.47 49.68 -48.44
N ALA A 347 17.04 50.27 -47.38
CA ALA A 347 17.94 51.41 -47.33
C ALA A 347 18.95 51.36 -46.17
N ILE A 348 20.14 51.92 -46.44
CA ILE A 348 21.22 52.26 -45.51
C ILE A 348 21.06 53.72 -45.06
N LYS A 349 21.38 54.00 -43.79
CA LYS A 349 22.07 55.22 -43.34
C LYS A 349 22.73 54.86 -42.00
N GLY A 350 24.04 54.93 -41.78
CA GLY A 350 25.11 55.69 -42.43
C GLY A 350 25.78 56.58 -41.37
N GLY A 351 27.12 56.48 -41.25
CA GLY A 351 27.96 57.40 -40.46
C GLY A 351 28.85 56.68 -39.44
N TYR A 352 30.06 56.21 -39.77
CA TYR A 352 31.33 56.97 -39.76
C TYR A 352 31.51 57.88 -38.53
N SER A 353 32.46 57.57 -37.63
CA SER A 353 33.84 58.08 -37.73
C SER A 353 34.64 57.79 -36.45
N ARG A 354 35.96 57.76 -36.65
CA ARG A 354 37.08 57.55 -35.73
C ARG A 354 37.10 58.45 -34.50
N GLY A 355 37.72 57.93 -33.44
CA GLY A 355 38.24 58.63 -32.26
C GLY A 355 38.82 57.62 -31.29
#